data_AF-S7UU08-F1
#
_entry.id   AF-S7UU08-F1
#
_cell.length_a   1.000
_cell.length_b   1.000
_cell.length_c   1.000
_cell.angle_alpha   90.00
_cell.angle_beta   90.00
_cell.angle_gamma   90.00
#
_symmetry.space_group_name_H-M   'P 1'
#
loop_
_entity.id
_entity.type
_entity.pdbx_description
1 polymer ?
#
loop_
_entity_poly.entity_id
_entity_poly.type
_entity_poly.pdbx_seq_one_letter_code
_entity_poly.pdbx_strand_id
1 'polypeptide(L)'
;MRETIQNLPPAPPLSELCARLLHRPALGAPLLADEDYSDRPLLAEMERLAAPGTEIADSDLLRLLAKFFHAYVHDSAAQSVPLPALGLLFDQFHNRRRGAESLDGRDELRARLLCRGFALCMVADLPKSAHILREILRVPLPAPREKGTPFLGLDIGTGTGVLMLAMYLAARRAGYANIRLVGVERDRPTWERTAAFCRGLGIGLALLGDAKAPETYAALPEGKLSFVCNETLPSLGRRLWKEDFVPIGQAMLKALGERLDGTRHFPAALWAHDGRGFAVRLAPDNGFNPEASVPLTLLRAAAIEMGGAPVPLDRIGEPFASLIHPDWLPRLAHRW
;
A
#
# COMPACT_ATOMS: atom_id res chain seq x y z
N MET A 1 42.56 -45.68 -24.31
CA MET A 1 41.46 -44.71 -24.57
C MET A 1 40.07 -45.30 -24.21
N ARG A 2 39.93 -46.06 -23.11
CA ARG A 2 38.64 -46.63 -22.66
C ARG A 2 38.47 -46.54 -21.13
N GLU A 3 38.92 -45.46 -20.52
CA GLU A 3 38.76 -45.22 -19.08
C GLU A 3 38.49 -43.74 -18.83
N THR A 4 37.33 -43.24 -19.26
CA THR A 4 36.88 -41.88 -18.85
C THR A 4 35.36 -41.68 -18.99
N ILE A 5 34.53 -42.71 -18.76
CA ILE A 5 33.06 -42.55 -18.77
C ILE A 5 32.43 -43.30 -17.58
N GLN A 6 32.91 -43.08 -16.36
CA GLN A 6 32.28 -43.68 -15.17
C GLN A 6 31.90 -42.72 -14.04
N ASN A 7 32.11 -41.41 -14.19
CA ASN A 7 31.74 -40.44 -13.15
C ASN A 7 30.89 -39.29 -13.70
N LEU A 8 29.90 -39.58 -14.55
CA LEU A 8 28.84 -38.61 -14.79
C LEU A 8 27.80 -38.75 -13.67
N PRO A 9 27.43 -37.66 -12.98
CA PRO A 9 26.37 -37.70 -11.99
C PRO A 9 25.09 -38.23 -12.68
N PRO A 10 24.26 -39.00 -11.95
CA PRO A 10 22.99 -39.48 -12.49
C PRO A 10 22.19 -38.29 -13.03
N ALA A 11 21.65 -38.43 -14.24
CA ALA A 11 20.80 -37.41 -14.82
C ALA A 11 19.64 -37.13 -13.86
N PRO A 12 19.28 -35.85 -13.62
CA PRO A 12 18.16 -35.52 -12.74
C PRO A 12 16.87 -36.18 -13.27
N PRO A 13 15.95 -36.61 -12.39
CA PRO A 13 14.68 -37.18 -12.79
C PRO A 13 13.95 -36.28 -13.79
N LEU A 14 13.23 -36.86 -14.76
CA LEU A 14 12.44 -36.10 -15.74
C LEU A 14 11.48 -35.11 -15.05
N SER A 15 10.93 -35.47 -13.89
CA SER A 15 10.09 -34.59 -13.08
C SER A 15 10.80 -33.32 -12.62
N GLU A 16 12.09 -33.40 -12.29
CA GLU A 16 12.90 -32.24 -11.90
C GLU A 16 13.21 -31.35 -13.11
N LEU A 17 13.52 -31.96 -14.26
CA LEU A 17 13.71 -31.23 -15.52
C LEU A 17 12.43 -30.52 -15.97
N CYS A 18 11.28 -31.20 -15.89
CA CYS A 18 9.97 -30.61 -16.18
C CYS A 18 9.60 -29.50 -15.18
N ALA A 19 9.92 -29.66 -13.89
CA ALA A 19 9.72 -28.61 -12.89
C ALA A 19 10.57 -27.37 -13.21
N ARG A 20 11.84 -27.55 -13.62
CA ARG A 20 12.71 -26.45 -14.05
C ARG A 20 12.19 -25.67 -15.25
N LEU A 21 11.46 -26.31 -16.18
CA LEU A 21 10.79 -25.60 -17.28
C LEU A 21 9.67 -24.67 -16.79
N LEU A 22 9.13 -24.93 -15.60
CA LEU A 22 8.12 -24.09 -14.95
C LEU A 22 8.76 -23.05 -13.99
N HIS A 23 10.05 -23.18 -13.69
CA HIS A 23 10.77 -22.21 -12.86
C HIS A 23 10.93 -20.89 -13.59
N ARG A 24 10.53 -19.82 -12.92
CA ARG A 24 10.76 -18.47 -13.43
C ARG A 24 12.20 -18.03 -13.07
N PRO A 25 13.00 -17.60 -14.06
CA PRO A 25 14.31 -17.05 -13.75
C PRO A 25 14.16 -15.76 -12.96
N ALA A 26 15.14 -15.50 -12.09
CA ALA A 26 15.21 -14.24 -11.37
C ALA A 26 15.34 -13.07 -12.37
N LEU A 27 14.62 -11.98 -12.13
CA LEU A 27 14.80 -10.79 -12.94
C LEU A 27 16.14 -10.12 -12.60
N GLY A 28 17.07 -10.06 -13.55
CA GLY A 28 18.39 -9.45 -13.37
C GLY A 28 18.42 -7.93 -13.57
N ALA A 29 17.36 -7.35 -14.15
CA ALA A 29 17.28 -5.90 -14.38
C ALA A 29 17.05 -5.14 -13.06
N PRO A 30 17.68 -3.96 -12.88
CA PRO A 30 17.47 -3.16 -11.68
C PRO A 30 16.02 -2.67 -11.60
N LEU A 31 15.49 -2.54 -10.38
CA LEU A 31 14.10 -2.12 -10.17
C LEU A 31 13.87 -0.64 -10.52
N LEU A 32 14.84 0.19 -10.16
CA LEU A 32 14.92 1.63 -10.39
C LEU A 32 16.23 1.93 -11.13
N ALA A 33 16.36 3.11 -11.73
CA ALA A 33 17.66 3.58 -12.21
C ALA A 33 18.61 3.83 -11.01
N ASP A 34 19.92 3.70 -11.21
CA ASP A 34 20.91 3.88 -10.13
C ASP A 34 20.93 5.33 -9.65
N GLU A 35 20.74 6.30 -10.55
CA GLU A 35 20.63 7.73 -10.25
C GLU A 35 19.38 8.10 -9.42
N ASP A 36 18.33 7.30 -9.49
CA ASP A 36 17.11 7.44 -8.68
C ASP A 36 17.24 6.77 -7.30
N TYR A 37 18.32 6.01 -7.10
CA TYR A 37 18.60 5.29 -5.88
C TYR A 37 19.48 6.08 -4.90
N SER A 38 19.30 5.79 -3.61
CA SER A 38 20.14 6.30 -2.52
C SER A 38 20.29 5.21 -1.47
N ASP A 39 21.48 5.06 -0.92
CA ASP A 39 21.84 4.10 0.12
C ASP A 39 21.33 4.45 1.53
N ARG A 40 20.64 5.59 1.71
CA ARG A 40 20.09 5.99 3.01
C ARG A 40 19.14 4.92 3.58
N PRO A 41 19.18 4.60 4.88
CA PRO A 41 18.18 3.74 5.50
C PRO A 41 16.75 4.31 5.36
N LEU A 42 15.73 3.46 5.52
CA LEU A 42 14.32 3.88 5.46
C LEU A 42 14.02 5.01 6.44
N LEU A 43 14.49 4.90 7.70
CA LEU A 43 14.25 5.92 8.71
C LEU A 43 14.82 7.29 8.30
N ALA A 44 16.02 7.31 7.72
CA ALA A 44 16.63 8.55 7.24
C ALA A 44 15.91 9.16 6.03
N GLU A 45 15.33 8.32 5.16
CA GLU A 45 14.45 8.79 4.08
C GLU A 45 13.15 9.39 4.63
N MET A 46 12.55 8.74 5.61
CA MET A 46 11.34 9.24 6.27
C MET A 46 11.58 10.60 6.93
N GLU A 47 12.69 10.75 7.66
CA GLU A 47 13.07 12.02 8.29
C GLU A 47 13.27 13.13 7.26
N ARG A 48 13.99 12.84 6.17
CA ARG A 48 14.21 13.80 5.08
C ARG A 48 12.88 14.22 4.43
N LEU A 49 12.03 13.26 4.06
CA LEU A 49 10.78 13.54 3.35
C LEU A 49 9.73 14.22 4.26
N ALA A 50 9.81 13.96 5.57
CA ALA A 50 8.98 14.61 6.57
C ALA A 50 9.34 16.09 6.81
N ALA A 51 10.54 16.52 6.42
CA ALA A 51 11.00 17.89 6.66
C ALA A 51 10.16 18.92 5.86
N PRO A 52 9.61 19.95 6.51
CA PRO A 52 8.90 21.03 5.81
C PRO A 52 9.80 21.71 4.77
N GLY A 53 9.23 22.02 3.60
CA GLY A 53 9.94 22.72 2.51
C GLY A 53 10.88 21.84 1.67
N THR A 54 11.16 20.59 2.08
CA THR A 54 11.91 19.65 1.24
C THR A 54 11.10 19.30 -0.01
N GLU A 55 11.69 19.47 -1.19
CA GLU A 55 11.12 19.00 -2.45
C GLU A 55 11.10 17.47 -2.48
N ILE A 56 10.02 16.90 -3.02
CA ILE A 56 9.85 15.45 -3.13
C ILE A 56 9.77 15.12 -4.61
N ALA A 57 10.82 14.49 -5.13
CA ALA A 57 10.80 13.95 -6.48
C ALA A 57 9.95 12.68 -6.53
N ASP A 58 9.42 12.33 -7.71
CA ASP A 58 8.65 11.09 -7.87
C ASP A 58 9.51 9.84 -7.57
N SER A 59 10.81 9.86 -7.88
CA SER A 59 11.75 8.77 -7.55
C SER A 59 11.98 8.62 -6.04
N ASP A 60 11.85 9.69 -5.26
CA ASP A 60 11.92 9.61 -3.80
C ASP A 60 10.81 8.72 -3.23
N LEU A 61 9.60 8.81 -3.80
CA LEU A 61 8.44 8.02 -3.35
C LEU A 61 8.60 6.55 -3.69
N LEU A 62 9.09 6.23 -4.89
CA LEU A 62 9.37 4.85 -5.31
C LEU A 62 10.45 4.22 -4.41
N ARG A 63 11.53 4.96 -4.16
CA ARG A 63 12.62 4.52 -3.28
C ARG A 63 12.14 4.31 -1.84
N LEU A 64 11.36 5.25 -1.30
CA LEU A 64 10.75 5.14 0.03
C LEU A 64 9.91 3.86 0.14
N LEU A 65 9.03 3.60 -0.84
CA LEU A 65 8.15 2.44 -0.85
C LEU A 65 8.90 1.13 -1.01
N ALA A 66 9.93 1.07 -1.86
CA ALA A 66 10.75 -0.12 -2.01
C ALA A 66 11.48 -0.47 -0.70
N LYS A 67 12.03 0.54 -0.01
CA LYS A 67 12.65 0.37 1.32
C LYS A 67 11.63 0.01 2.39
N PHE A 68 10.44 0.61 2.37
CA PHE A 68 9.34 0.29 3.27
C PHE A 68 8.90 -1.16 3.12
N PHE A 69 8.76 -1.64 1.88
CA PHE A 69 8.43 -3.02 1.57
C PHE A 69 9.46 -3.99 2.16
N HIS A 70 10.75 -3.71 1.92
CA HIS A 70 11.83 -4.53 2.46
C HIS A 70 11.86 -4.52 3.98
N ALA A 71 11.73 -3.35 4.61
CA ALA A 71 11.69 -3.23 6.06
C ALA A 71 10.46 -3.94 6.66
N TYR A 72 9.31 -3.92 6.00
CA TYR A 72 8.11 -4.65 6.45
C TYR A 72 8.34 -6.17 6.43
N VAL A 73 9.13 -6.70 5.50
CA VAL A 73 9.41 -8.15 5.44
C VAL A 73 10.56 -8.56 6.37
N HIS A 74 11.62 -7.75 6.44
CA HIS A 74 12.91 -8.13 7.05
C HIS A 74 13.32 -7.33 8.29
N ASP A 75 12.50 -6.36 8.73
CA ASP A 75 12.80 -5.50 9.87
C ASP A 75 14.06 -4.63 9.71
N SER A 76 14.35 -4.23 8.47
CA SER A 76 15.58 -3.54 8.07
C SER A 76 15.45 -2.00 8.08
N ALA A 77 14.54 -1.41 8.86
CA ALA A 77 14.21 0.02 8.73
C ALA A 77 15.41 0.96 8.99
N ALA A 78 16.30 0.58 9.90
CA ALA A 78 17.50 1.32 10.25
C ALA A 78 18.73 0.97 9.39
N GLN A 79 18.62 -0.02 8.49
CA GLN A 79 19.74 -0.53 7.71
C GLN A 79 19.71 0.06 6.30
N SER A 80 20.90 0.32 5.75
CA SER A 80 21.05 0.52 4.32
C SER A 80 20.82 -0.81 3.62
N VAL A 81 20.01 -0.80 2.56
CA VAL A 81 19.71 -1.99 1.75
C VAL A 81 20.15 -1.68 0.32
N PRO A 82 20.93 -2.51 -0.36
CA PRO A 82 21.34 -2.21 -1.74
C PRO A 82 20.16 -2.42 -2.71
N LEU A 83 20.12 -1.65 -3.80
CA LEU A 83 19.04 -1.74 -4.81
C LEU A 83 18.80 -3.16 -5.35
N PRO A 84 19.84 -3.98 -5.63
CA PRO A 84 19.64 -5.39 -6.02
C PRO A 84 18.86 -6.22 -4.99
N ALA A 85 19.03 -5.97 -3.69
CA ALA A 85 18.29 -6.68 -2.65
C ALA A 85 16.81 -6.26 -2.60
N LEU A 86 16.53 -4.98 -2.87
CA LEU A 86 15.15 -4.51 -3.05
C LEU A 86 14.51 -5.23 -4.24
N GLY A 87 15.15 -5.19 -5.42
CA GLY A 87 14.68 -5.90 -6.61
C GLY A 87 14.44 -7.39 -6.35
N LEU A 88 15.39 -8.07 -5.71
CA LEU A 88 15.24 -9.49 -5.37
C LEU A 88 13.97 -9.78 -4.55
N LEU A 89 13.67 -8.96 -3.54
CA LEU A 89 12.46 -9.16 -2.73
C LEU A 89 11.17 -8.93 -3.55
N PHE A 90 11.17 -7.95 -4.46
CA PHE A 90 10.05 -7.76 -5.38
C PHE A 90 9.87 -8.99 -6.28
N ASP A 91 10.94 -9.55 -6.83
CA ASP A 91 10.87 -10.79 -7.63
C ASP A 91 10.27 -11.94 -6.82
N GLN A 92 10.79 -12.16 -5.61
CA GLN A 92 10.34 -13.18 -4.67
C GLN A 92 8.86 -13.02 -4.32
N PHE A 93 8.40 -11.80 -4.07
CA PHE A 93 6.99 -11.56 -3.77
C PHE A 93 6.09 -11.89 -4.96
N HIS A 94 6.45 -11.46 -6.17
CA HIS A 94 5.63 -11.71 -7.36
C HIS A 94 5.62 -13.19 -7.75
N ASN A 95 6.68 -13.91 -7.40
CA ASN A 95 6.80 -15.35 -7.60
C ASN A 95 6.37 -16.20 -6.40
N ARG A 96 5.86 -15.62 -5.31
CA ARG A 96 5.55 -16.35 -4.05
C ARG A 96 4.60 -17.55 -4.19
N ARG A 97 3.80 -17.60 -5.26
CA ARG A 97 2.86 -18.70 -5.58
C ARG A 97 3.36 -19.65 -6.68
N ARG A 98 4.58 -19.46 -7.18
CA ARG A 98 5.16 -20.16 -8.34
C ARG A 98 6.54 -20.73 -7.99
N GLY A 99 7.02 -21.68 -8.79
CA GLY A 99 8.43 -22.06 -8.79
C GLY A 99 9.27 -20.93 -9.40
N ALA A 100 10.30 -20.46 -8.70
CA ALA A 100 11.19 -19.41 -9.17
C ALA A 100 12.55 -19.51 -8.49
N GLU A 101 13.61 -19.27 -9.25
CA GLU A 101 15.01 -19.35 -8.79
C GLU A 101 15.27 -18.45 -7.59
N SER A 102 14.64 -17.28 -7.55
CA SER A 102 14.78 -16.31 -6.45
C SER A 102 14.26 -16.84 -5.10
N LEU A 103 13.46 -17.91 -5.11
CA LEU A 103 12.86 -18.54 -3.94
C LEU A 103 13.39 -19.96 -3.68
N ASP A 104 14.36 -20.45 -4.44
CA ASP A 104 14.92 -21.79 -4.21
C ASP A 104 15.58 -21.87 -2.83
N GLY A 105 15.17 -22.87 -2.03
CA GLY A 105 15.61 -23.05 -0.65
C GLY A 105 15.13 -21.96 0.33
N ARG A 106 14.12 -21.15 -0.04
CA ARG A 106 13.59 -20.04 0.77
C ARG A 106 12.16 -20.28 1.29
N ASP A 107 11.88 -21.49 1.78
CA ASP A 107 10.52 -21.90 2.17
C ASP A 107 9.91 -21.01 3.27
N GLU A 108 10.69 -20.62 4.28
CA GLU A 108 10.21 -19.71 5.33
C GLU A 108 9.83 -18.34 4.78
N LEU A 109 10.65 -17.78 3.89
CA LEU A 109 10.35 -16.50 3.26
C LEU A 109 9.09 -16.62 2.39
N ARG A 110 8.99 -17.69 1.60
CA ARG A 110 7.79 -17.97 0.80
C ARG A 110 6.54 -18.04 1.67
N ALA A 111 6.59 -18.77 2.78
CA ALA A 111 5.48 -18.87 3.73
C ALA A 111 5.09 -17.49 4.30
N ARG A 112 6.07 -16.65 4.69
CA ARG A 112 5.81 -15.28 5.15
C ARG A 112 5.15 -14.41 4.08
N LEU A 113 5.67 -14.45 2.85
CA LEU A 113 5.13 -13.67 1.72
C LEU A 113 3.73 -14.13 1.32
N LEU A 114 3.42 -15.43 1.44
CA LEU A 114 2.08 -15.99 1.20
C LEU A 114 1.09 -15.56 2.28
N CYS A 115 1.45 -15.75 3.55
CA CYS A 115 0.63 -15.41 4.71
C CYS A 115 0.23 -13.92 4.70
N ARG A 116 1.17 -13.04 4.36
CA ARG A 116 0.97 -11.58 4.32
C ARG A 116 0.67 -11.04 2.92
N GLY A 117 0.35 -11.94 1.99
CA GLY A 117 0.30 -11.64 0.57
C GLY A 117 -0.70 -10.54 0.23
N PHE A 118 -1.85 -10.49 0.90
CA PHE A 118 -2.89 -9.49 0.66
C PHE A 118 -2.45 -8.08 1.09
N ALA A 119 -1.94 -7.94 2.32
CA ALA A 119 -1.45 -6.67 2.84
C ALA A 119 -0.29 -6.10 1.99
N LEU A 120 0.63 -6.97 1.58
CA LEU A 120 1.81 -6.60 0.80
C LEU A 120 1.51 -6.19 -0.64
N CYS A 121 0.36 -6.60 -1.22
CA CYS A 121 0.04 -6.30 -2.62
C CYS A 121 0.02 -4.79 -2.92
N MET A 122 -0.36 -3.94 -1.95
CA MET A 122 -0.36 -2.49 -2.16
C MET A 122 1.05 -1.99 -2.43
N VAL A 123 1.93 -2.14 -1.45
CA VAL A 123 3.31 -1.64 -1.50
C VAL A 123 4.10 -2.31 -2.63
N ALA A 124 3.77 -3.56 -2.95
CA ALA A 124 4.38 -4.29 -4.05
C ALA A 124 3.99 -3.76 -5.45
N ASP A 125 2.89 -3.02 -5.59
CA ASP A 125 2.51 -2.29 -6.80
C ASP A 125 3.08 -0.85 -6.72
N LEU A 126 4.40 -0.74 -6.94
CA LEU A 126 5.16 0.49 -6.67
C LEU A 126 4.60 1.74 -7.37
N PRO A 127 4.35 1.74 -8.71
CA PRO A 127 3.85 2.93 -9.37
C PRO A 127 2.53 3.41 -8.77
N LYS A 128 1.60 2.49 -8.50
CA LYS A 128 0.30 2.82 -7.90
C LYS A 128 0.45 3.38 -6.51
N SER A 129 1.22 2.70 -5.66
CA SER A 129 1.47 3.15 -4.29
C SER A 129 2.15 4.51 -4.25
N ALA A 130 3.11 4.78 -5.15
CA ALA A 130 3.78 6.06 -5.23
C ALA A 130 2.82 7.17 -5.67
N HIS A 131 1.92 6.88 -6.61
CA HIS A 131 0.87 7.81 -7.02
C HIS A 131 -0.06 8.14 -5.85
N ILE A 132 -0.53 7.13 -5.12
CA ILE A 132 -1.38 7.31 -3.94
C ILE A 132 -0.66 8.13 -2.85
N LEU A 133 0.60 7.82 -2.55
CA LEU A 133 1.41 8.57 -1.59
C LEU A 133 1.55 10.04 -2.00
N ARG A 134 1.84 10.31 -3.28
CA ARG A 134 1.94 11.67 -3.81
C ARG A 134 0.65 12.44 -3.62
N GLU A 135 -0.49 11.80 -3.86
CA GLU A 135 -1.80 12.43 -3.71
C GLU A 135 -2.09 12.77 -2.25
N ILE A 136 -1.83 11.86 -1.31
CA ILE A 136 -1.99 12.13 0.13
C ILE A 136 -1.07 13.28 0.58
N LEU A 137 0.18 13.30 0.11
CA LEU A 137 1.15 14.35 0.45
C LEU A 137 0.78 15.74 -0.12
N ARG A 138 -0.01 15.78 -1.19
CA ARG A 138 -0.48 17.02 -1.83
C ARG A 138 -1.78 17.54 -1.23
N VAL A 139 -2.48 16.77 -0.41
CA VAL A 139 -3.70 17.24 0.22
C VAL A 139 -3.39 18.44 1.12
N PRO A 140 -4.06 19.59 0.93
CA PRO A 140 -3.81 20.77 1.74
C PRO A 140 -4.32 20.53 3.17
N LEU A 141 -3.36 20.48 4.09
CA LEU A 141 -3.58 20.44 5.52
C LEU A 141 -3.49 21.86 6.10
N PRO A 142 -4.41 22.25 7.01
CA PRO A 142 -4.27 23.52 7.71
C PRO A 142 -3.00 23.50 8.56
N ALA A 143 -2.32 24.63 8.67
CA ALA A 143 -1.23 24.77 9.62
C ALA A 143 -1.79 24.62 11.06
N PRO A 144 -1.03 24.01 12.00
CA PRO A 144 -1.43 23.94 13.39
C PRO A 144 -1.59 25.36 13.95
N ARG A 145 -2.76 25.66 14.53
CA ARG A 145 -3.05 27.00 15.09
C ARG A 145 -2.14 27.35 16.27
N GLU A 146 -1.82 26.35 17.08
CA GLU A 146 -0.98 26.48 18.26
C GLU A 146 0.02 25.32 18.36
N LYS A 147 1.14 25.54 19.05
CA LYS A 147 2.12 24.49 19.31
C LYS A 147 1.45 23.35 20.10
N GLY A 148 1.55 22.13 19.58
CA GLY A 148 0.96 20.95 20.22
C GLY A 148 -0.44 20.57 19.73
N THR A 149 -1.05 21.37 18.83
CA THR A 149 -2.27 20.99 18.09
C THR A 149 -2.11 19.57 17.54
N PRO A 150 -2.98 18.62 17.91
CA PRO A 150 -2.84 17.24 17.46
C PRO A 150 -3.24 17.11 15.99
N PHE A 151 -2.49 16.31 15.24
CA PHE A 151 -2.97 15.72 14.00
C PHE A 151 -3.52 14.33 14.32
N LEU A 152 -4.82 14.11 14.08
CA LEU A 152 -5.45 12.81 14.28
C LEU A 152 -5.76 12.18 12.92
N GLY A 153 -5.03 11.12 12.57
CA GLY A 153 -5.24 10.38 11.32
C GLY A 153 -5.81 8.99 11.57
N LEU A 154 -6.68 8.53 10.67
CA LEU A 154 -7.28 7.20 10.69
C LEU A 154 -7.01 6.47 9.38
N ASP A 155 -6.48 5.25 9.44
CA ASP A 155 -6.23 4.38 8.28
C ASP A 155 -7.09 3.11 8.38
N ILE A 156 -8.08 2.95 7.51
CA ILE A 156 -9.01 1.83 7.55
C ILE A 156 -8.61 0.77 6.52
N GLY A 157 -8.43 -0.46 6.99
CA GLY A 157 -7.83 -1.53 6.19
C GLY A 157 -6.31 -1.32 6.10
N THR A 158 -5.68 -1.09 7.25
CA THR A 158 -4.29 -0.61 7.36
C THR A 158 -3.29 -1.45 6.58
N GLY A 159 -3.52 -2.76 6.44
CA GLY A 159 -2.61 -3.62 5.67
C GLY A 159 -1.20 -3.52 6.26
N THR A 160 -0.24 -2.98 5.51
CA THR A 160 1.14 -2.76 5.97
C THR A 160 1.39 -1.47 6.75
N GLY A 161 0.40 -0.57 6.85
CA GLY A 161 0.54 0.76 7.44
C GLY A 161 1.17 1.80 6.51
N VAL A 162 1.17 1.55 5.19
CA VAL A 162 1.79 2.45 4.21
C VAL A 162 1.03 3.78 4.08
N LEU A 163 -0.30 3.77 4.28
CA LEU A 163 -1.11 4.99 4.27
C LEU A 163 -0.94 5.78 5.58
N MET A 164 -0.72 5.11 6.71
CA MET A 164 -0.24 5.77 7.92
C MET A 164 1.11 6.47 7.68
N LEU A 165 2.06 5.85 6.99
CA LEU A 165 3.31 6.52 6.62
C LEU A 165 3.03 7.79 5.78
N ALA A 166 2.15 7.70 4.78
CA ALA A 166 1.79 8.84 3.95
C ALA A 166 1.20 10.00 4.78
N MET A 167 0.25 9.69 5.67
CA MET A 167 -0.34 10.67 6.60
C MET A 167 0.70 11.26 7.57
N TYR A 168 1.63 10.44 8.07
CA TYR A 168 2.69 10.90 8.96
C TYR A 168 3.58 11.94 8.26
N LEU A 169 4.03 11.62 7.04
CA LEU A 169 4.84 12.54 6.24
C LEU A 169 4.07 13.82 5.91
N ALA A 170 2.81 13.72 5.49
CA ALA A 170 1.96 14.88 5.21
C ALA A 170 1.79 15.79 6.43
N ALA A 171 1.49 15.21 7.60
CA ALA A 171 1.32 15.94 8.85
C ALA A 171 2.62 16.63 9.32
N ARG A 172 3.77 15.93 9.26
CA ARG A 172 5.07 16.52 9.61
C ARG A 172 5.41 17.70 8.73
N ARG A 173 5.19 17.57 7.42
CA ARG A 173 5.43 18.64 6.44
C ARG A 173 4.53 19.84 6.66
N ALA A 174 3.30 19.63 7.12
CA ALA A 174 2.37 20.68 7.51
C ALA A 174 2.69 21.32 8.89
N GLY A 175 3.78 20.89 9.55
CA GLY A 175 4.26 21.47 10.80
C GLY A 175 3.68 20.86 12.07
N TYR A 176 2.93 19.76 11.97
CA TYR A 176 2.40 19.08 13.15
C TYR A 176 3.52 18.32 13.89
N ALA A 177 3.68 18.63 15.19
CA ALA A 177 4.61 17.93 16.08
C ALA A 177 3.94 16.79 16.87
N ASN A 178 2.65 16.93 17.19
CA ASN A 178 1.86 15.95 17.92
C ASN A 178 0.99 15.16 16.94
N ILE A 179 1.55 14.09 16.38
CA ILE A 179 0.86 13.26 15.38
C ILE A 179 0.40 11.97 16.04
N ARG A 180 -0.89 11.66 15.89
CA ARG A 180 -1.48 10.41 16.37
C ARG A 180 -2.20 9.77 15.21
N LEU A 181 -1.63 8.69 14.70
CA LEU A 181 -2.24 7.89 13.64
C LEU A 181 -2.74 6.58 14.23
N VAL A 182 -3.97 6.23 13.88
CA VAL A 182 -4.57 4.95 14.23
C VAL A 182 -4.93 4.20 12.96
N GLY A 183 -4.41 2.99 12.83
CA GLY A 183 -4.82 2.04 11.81
C GLY A 183 -5.84 1.04 12.35
N VAL A 184 -6.80 0.61 11.53
CA VAL A 184 -7.72 -0.49 11.82
C VAL A 184 -7.45 -1.64 10.84
N GLU A 185 -7.14 -2.81 11.38
CA GLU A 185 -6.95 -4.05 10.63
C GLU A 185 -7.82 -5.16 11.23
N ARG A 186 -8.44 -5.98 10.38
CA ARG A 186 -9.31 -7.09 10.80
C ARG A 186 -8.56 -8.43 10.83
N ASP A 187 -7.56 -8.60 9.97
CA ASP A 187 -6.78 -9.82 9.87
C ASP A 187 -5.69 -9.86 10.95
N ARG A 188 -5.81 -10.79 11.91
CA ARG A 188 -4.91 -10.85 13.07
C ARG A 188 -3.44 -11.01 12.68
N PRO A 189 -3.02 -11.93 11.80
CA PRO A 189 -1.61 -12.06 11.41
C PRO A 189 -1.04 -10.79 10.76
N THR A 190 -1.84 -10.09 9.94
CA THR A 190 -1.46 -8.80 9.37
C THR A 190 -1.35 -7.73 10.46
N TRP A 191 -2.36 -7.63 11.33
CA TRP A 191 -2.37 -6.69 12.45
C TRP A 191 -1.15 -6.86 13.35
N GLU A 192 -0.79 -8.08 13.77
CA GLU A 192 0.36 -8.33 14.64
C GLU A 192 1.65 -7.79 14.03
N ARG A 193 1.88 -8.05 12.73
CA ARG A 193 3.06 -7.54 12.04
C ARG A 193 3.02 -6.02 11.91
N THR A 194 1.89 -5.47 11.48
CA THR A 194 1.75 -4.03 11.23
C THR A 194 1.82 -3.23 12.51
N ALA A 195 1.21 -3.70 13.60
CA ALA A 195 1.31 -3.09 14.92
C ALA A 195 2.76 -3.04 15.43
N ALA A 196 3.52 -4.13 15.25
CA ALA A 196 4.94 -4.14 15.61
C ALA A 196 5.74 -3.19 14.72
N PHE A 197 5.52 -3.23 13.41
CA PHE A 197 6.26 -2.43 12.44
C PHE A 197 6.00 -0.93 12.58
N CYS A 198 4.74 -0.49 12.61
CA CYS A 198 4.37 0.91 12.77
C CYS A 198 4.85 1.50 14.11
N ARG A 199 4.85 0.68 15.18
CA ARG A 199 5.43 1.07 16.48
C ARG A 199 6.95 1.23 16.39
N GLY A 200 7.65 0.29 15.75
CA GLY A 200 9.09 0.37 15.52
C GLY A 200 9.52 1.57 14.68
N LEU A 201 8.68 1.98 13.72
CA LEU A 201 8.88 3.20 12.93
C LEU A 201 8.46 4.49 13.64
N GLY A 202 7.69 4.40 14.74
CA GLY A 202 7.15 5.56 15.45
C GLY A 202 6.06 6.32 14.67
N ILE A 203 5.38 5.68 13.70
CA ILE A 203 4.38 6.36 12.85
C ILE A 203 2.94 6.24 13.36
N GLY A 204 2.65 5.30 14.27
CA GLY A 204 1.32 5.20 14.89
C GLY A 204 1.00 3.84 15.49
N LEU A 205 -0.28 3.64 15.81
CA LEU A 205 -0.83 2.42 16.42
C LEU A 205 -1.76 1.71 15.43
N ALA A 206 -1.67 0.39 15.32
CA ALA A 206 -2.68 -0.43 14.65
C ALA A 206 -3.57 -1.12 15.69
N LEU A 207 -4.89 -1.04 15.50
CA LEU A 207 -5.93 -1.69 16.28
C LEU A 207 -6.46 -2.90 15.52
N LEU A 208 -6.72 -3.99 16.25
CA LEU A 208 -7.44 -5.13 15.72
C LEU A 208 -8.94 -4.85 15.86
N GLY A 209 -9.67 -4.74 14.75
CA GLY A 209 -11.10 -4.43 14.77
C GLY A 209 -11.77 -4.55 13.41
N ASP A 210 -13.10 -4.60 13.42
CA ASP A 210 -13.92 -4.50 12.21
C ASP A 210 -14.39 -3.06 12.07
N ALA A 211 -13.97 -2.37 11.00
CA ALA A 211 -14.37 -0.99 10.74
C ALA A 211 -15.86 -0.83 10.42
N LYS A 212 -16.61 -1.93 10.22
CA LYS A 212 -18.08 -1.87 10.15
C LYS A 212 -18.73 -1.74 11.52
N ALA A 213 -18.01 -2.07 12.60
CA ALA A 213 -18.50 -2.08 13.96
C ALA A 213 -18.25 -0.71 14.63
N PRO A 214 -19.29 -0.03 15.17
CA PRO A 214 -19.14 1.25 15.85
C PRO A 214 -18.12 1.23 17.00
N GLU A 215 -17.99 0.10 17.69
CA GLU A 215 -17.11 -0.10 18.84
C GLU A 215 -15.64 0.07 18.48
N THR A 216 -15.26 -0.21 17.22
CA THR A 216 -13.90 0.02 16.71
C THR A 216 -13.49 1.48 16.82
N TYR A 217 -14.44 2.41 16.64
CA TYR A 217 -14.18 3.85 16.70
C TYR A 217 -14.14 4.40 18.14
N ALA A 218 -14.70 3.68 19.10
CA ALA A 218 -14.68 4.08 20.52
C ALA A 218 -13.27 4.03 21.12
N ALA A 219 -12.34 3.27 20.51
CA ALA A 219 -10.94 3.19 20.93
C ALA A 219 -10.07 4.33 20.36
N LEU A 220 -10.62 5.22 19.53
CA LEU A 220 -9.86 6.32 18.94
C LEU A 220 -9.61 7.44 19.96
N PRO A 221 -8.43 8.09 19.95
CA PRO A 221 -8.18 9.28 20.77
C PRO A 221 -9.26 10.34 20.56
N GLU A 222 -9.66 11.04 21.62
CA GLU A 222 -10.61 12.14 21.55
C GLU A 222 -10.14 13.28 20.63
N GLY A 223 -11.11 13.97 20.01
CA GLY A 223 -10.89 15.13 19.14
C GLY A 223 -11.33 14.93 17.69
N LYS A 224 -11.28 16.03 16.91
CA LYS A 224 -11.60 16.03 15.47
C LYS A 224 -10.54 15.27 14.68
N LEU A 225 -10.96 14.47 13.71
CA LEU A 225 -10.05 13.86 12.77
C LEU A 225 -9.53 14.92 11.80
N SER A 226 -8.26 14.81 11.45
CA SER A 226 -7.61 15.64 10.45
C SER A 226 -7.64 14.95 9.08
N PHE A 227 -7.48 13.62 9.08
CA PHE A 227 -7.39 12.83 7.85
C PHE A 227 -7.91 11.41 8.04
N VAL A 228 -8.65 10.90 7.06
CA VAL A 228 -9.06 9.50 6.95
C VAL A 228 -8.55 8.91 5.63
N CYS A 229 -7.85 7.78 5.69
CA CYS A 229 -7.61 6.91 4.56
C CYS A 229 -8.55 5.70 4.65
N ASN A 230 -9.25 5.37 3.56
CA ASN A 230 -10.03 4.15 3.42
C ASN A 230 -9.75 3.54 2.05
N GLU A 231 -8.84 2.57 2.01
CA GLU A 231 -8.48 1.87 0.78
C GLU A 231 -9.07 0.46 0.73
N THR A 232 -10.17 0.19 1.46
CA THR A 232 -10.95 -1.05 1.31
C THR A 232 -11.77 -1.07 0.01
N LEU A 233 -11.14 -0.68 -1.10
CA LEU A 233 -11.73 -0.51 -2.41
C LEU A 233 -11.72 -1.82 -3.21
N PRO A 234 -12.81 -2.15 -3.93
CA PRO A 234 -12.76 -3.22 -4.91
C PRO A 234 -11.78 -2.90 -6.06
N SER A 235 -11.09 -3.93 -6.56
CA SER A 235 -10.29 -3.86 -7.79
C SER A 235 -11.11 -3.41 -9.00
N LEU A 236 -10.44 -3.01 -10.09
CA LEU A 236 -11.09 -2.46 -11.28
C LEU A 236 -12.18 -3.39 -11.82
N GLY A 237 -13.35 -2.82 -12.10
CA GLY A 237 -14.48 -3.54 -12.66
C GLY A 237 -15.09 -4.58 -11.70
N ARG A 238 -14.59 -4.74 -10.47
CA ARG A 238 -15.21 -5.59 -9.45
C ARG A 238 -16.42 -4.89 -8.85
N ARG A 239 -17.39 -5.70 -8.45
CA ARG A 239 -18.63 -5.20 -7.83
C ARG A 239 -18.36 -4.68 -6.44
N LEU A 240 -19.12 -3.67 -6.01
CA LEU A 240 -18.94 -3.05 -4.69
C LEU A 240 -19.15 -4.02 -3.53
N TRP A 241 -19.96 -5.08 -3.66
CA TRP A 241 -20.10 -6.07 -2.59
C TRP A 241 -18.83 -6.87 -2.27
N LYS A 242 -17.80 -6.81 -3.13
CA LYS A 242 -16.56 -7.57 -2.94
C LYS A 242 -15.68 -7.03 -1.82
N GLU A 243 -15.80 -5.75 -1.51
CA GLU A 243 -15.07 -5.10 -0.43
C GLU A 243 -16.00 -4.20 0.37
N ASP A 244 -15.65 -3.95 1.63
CA ASP A 244 -16.55 -3.29 2.58
C ASP A 244 -16.49 -1.74 2.52
N PHE A 245 -16.00 -1.13 1.43
CA PHE A 245 -15.81 0.33 1.31
C PHE A 245 -17.03 1.16 1.77
N VAL A 246 -18.21 0.86 1.21
CA VAL A 246 -19.46 1.56 1.48
C VAL A 246 -19.94 1.34 2.93
N PRO A 247 -20.12 0.09 3.42
CA PRO A 247 -20.57 -0.11 4.80
C PRO A 247 -19.58 0.44 5.83
N ILE A 248 -18.27 0.40 5.57
CA ILE A 248 -17.25 1.03 6.41
C ILE A 248 -17.43 2.56 6.44
N GLY A 249 -17.59 3.21 5.28
CA GLY A 249 -17.80 4.65 5.21
C GLY A 249 -19.05 5.10 5.97
N GLN A 250 -20.14 4.34 5.86
CA GLN A 250 -21.39 4.59 6.58
C GLN A 250 -21.25 4.39 8.09
N ALA A 251 -20.61 3.30 8.53
CA ALA A 251 -20.35 3.03 9.93
C ALA A 251 -19.49 4.13 10.57
N MET A 252 -18.43 4.55 9.87
CA MET A 252 -17.54 5.64 10.28
C MET A 252 -18.30 6.96 10.46
N LEU A 253 -19.09 7.38 9.46
CA LEU A 253 -19.87 8.61 9.54
C LEU A 253 -20.84 8.60 10.72
N LYS A 254 -21.52 7.46 10.92
CA LYS A 254 -22.45 7.28 12.03
C LYS A 254 -21.75 7.33 13.39
N ALA A 255 -20.58 6.72 13.52
CA ALA A 255 -19.87 6.61 14.78
C ALA A 255 -19.13 7.91 15.17
N LEU A 256 -18.57 8.62 14.19
CA LEU A 256 -17.71 9.79 14.42
C LEU A 256 -18.43 11.13 14.27
N GLY A 257 -19.50 11.22 13.46
CA GLY A 257 -20.34 12.40 13.32
C GLY A 257 -19.54 13.70 13.16
N GLU A 258 -19.77 14.65 14.06
CA GLU A 258 -19.12 15.97 14.07
C GLU A 258 -17.59 15.94 14.20
N ARG A 259 -17.01 14.81 14.66
CA ARG A 259 -15.55 14.65 14.70
C ARG A 259 -14.94 14.63 13.30
N LEU A 260 -15.73 14.38 12.25
CA LEU A 260 -15.30 14.39 10.86
C LEU A 260 -15.41 15.78 10.20
N ASP A 261 -15.92 16.79 10.90
CA ASP A 261 -16.02 18.14 10.35
C ASP A 261 -14.64 18.70 9.95
N GLY A 262 -14.51 19.07 8.67
CA GLY A 262 -13.24 19.52 8.07
C GLY A 262 -12.21 18.43 7.83
N THR A 263 -12.53 17.15 8.05
CA THR A 263 -11.64 16.02 7.81
C THR A 263 -11.31 15.87 6.32
N ARG A 264 -10.04 15.60 6.01
CA ARG A 264 -9.61 15.22 4.66
C ARG A 264 -9.77 13.72 4.46
N HIS A 265 -10.13 13.31 3.24
CA HIS A 265 -10.36 11.90 2.91
C HIS A 265 -9.48 11.46 1.74
N PHE A 266 -8.92 10.26 1.85
CA PHE A 266 -8.34 9.53 0.72
C PHE A 266 -8.96 8.13 0.58
N PRO A 267 -9.50 7.76 -0.60
CA PRO A 267 -9.81 8.69 -1.69
C PRO A 267 -10.85 9.72 -1.25
N ALA A 268 -10.94 10.86 -1.94
CA ALA A 268 -11.99 11.85 -1.66
C ALA A 268 -13.39 11.32 -2.04
N ALA A 269 -13.45 10.51 -3.10
CA ALA A 269 -14.63 9.77 -3.51
C ALA A 269 -14.23 8.52 -4.33
N LEU A 270 -15.14 7.55 -4.37
CA LEU A 270 -15.12 6.42 -5.30
C LEU A 270 -16.21 6.62 -6.36
N TRP A 271 -15.85 6.49 -7.63
CA TRP A 271 -16.80 6.47 -8.74
C TRP A 271 -17.08 5.02 -9.12
N ALA A 272 -18.37 4.68 -9.17
CA ALA A 272 -18.84 3.35 -9.52
C ALA A 272 -19.89 3.43 -10.64
N HIS A 273 -19.93 2.42 -11.51
CA HIS A 273 -20.82 2.41 -12.67
C HIS A 273 -21.56 1.07 -12.85
N ASP A 274 -22.67 1.10 -13.59
CA ASP A 274 -23.51 -0.07 -13.85
C ASP A 274 -23.11 -0.87 -15.10
N GLY A 275 -22.10 -0.41 -15.83
CA GLY A 275 -21.67 -0.97 -17.12
C GLY A 275 -22.47 -0.49 -18.34
N ARG A 276 -23.47 0.38 -18.15
CA ARG A 276 -24.32 0.96 -19.21
C ARG A 276 -24.15 2.47 -19.36
N GLY A 277 -23.19 3.06 -18.64
CA GLY A 277 -22.84 4.48 -18.70
C GLY A 277 -23.40 5.31 -17.55
N PHE A 278 -24.22 4.74 -16.66
CA PHE A 278 -24.61 5.41 -15.42
C PHE A 278 -23.49 5.27 -14.38
N ALA A 279 -23.06 6.39 -13.82
CA ALA A 279 -22.03 6.44 -12.78
C ALA A 279 -22.56 7.19 -11.55
N VAL A 280 -22.23 6.67 -10.37
CA VAL A 280 -22.48 7.32 -9.09
C VAL A 280 -21.16 7.65 -8.41
N ARG A 281 -21.17 8.74 -7.67
CA ARG A 281 -20.06 9.16 -6.81
C ARG A 281 -20.38 8.76 -5.37
N LEU A 282 -19.48 8.06 -4.71
CA LEU A 282 -19.59 7.60 -3.33
C LEU A 282 -18.60 8.38 -2.47
N ALA A 283 -19.10 9.24 -1.59
CA ALA A 283 -18.27 10.18 -0.82
C ALA A 283 -18.89 10.49 0.55
N PRO A 284 -18.11 11.08 1.48
CA PRO A 284 -18.63 11.47 2.79
C PRO A 284 -19.83 12.43 2.73
N ASP A 285 -19.84 13.36 1.78
CA ASP A 285 -20.86 14.41 1.63
C ASP A 285 -22.27 13.86 1.30
N ASN A 286 -22.35 12.70 0.64
CA ASN A 286 -23.60 11.99 0.35
C ASN A 286 -23.81 10.76 1.23
N GLY A 287 -23.04 10.64 2.32
CA GLY A 287 -23.14 9.52 3.24
C GLY A 287 -22.80 8.16 2.63
N PHE A 288 -22.05 8.15 1.52
CA PHE A 288 -21.83 6.97 0.67
C PHE A 288 -23.14 6.29 0.22
N ASN A 289 -24.24 7.05 0.10
CA ASN A 289 -25.56 6.55 -0.29
C ASN A 289 -26.24 7.47 -1.32
N PRO A 290 -25.63 7.65 -2.52
CA PRO A 290 -26.24 8.44 -3.58
C PRO A 290 -27.49 7.75 -4.13
N GLU A 291 -28.37 8.52 -4.76
CA GLU A 291 -29.44 7.97 -5.58
C GLU A 291 -28.84 7.17 -6.75
N ALA A 292 -29.32 5.93 -6.92
CA ALA A 292 -28.84 5.03 -7.96
C ALA A 292 -30.01 4.28 -8.60
N SER A 293 -29.92 4.04 -9.91
CA SER A 293 -30.92 3.28 -10.67
C SER A 293 -30.93 1.78 -10.36
N VAL A 294 -29.87 1.29 -9.72
CA VAL A 294 -29.69 -0.10 -9.28
C VAL A 294 -29.05 -0.14 -7.88
N PRO A 295 -29.19 -1.23 -7.12
CA PRO A 295 -28.53 -1.38 -5.83
C PRO A 295 -27.02 -1.13 -5.93
N LEU A 296 -26.46 -0.32 -5.02
CA LEU A 296 -25.04 0.04 -5.00
C LEU A 296 -24.13 -1.20 -5.03
N THR A 297 -24.52 -2.27 -4.35
CA THR A 297 -23.78 -3.54 -4.31
C THR A 297 -23.50 -4.14 -5.70
N LEU A 298 -24.34 -3.84 -6.70
CA LEU A 298 -24.19 -4.34 -8.07
C LEU A 298 -23.31 -3.45 -8.95
N LEU A 299 -23.06 -2.21 -8.56
CA LEU A 299 -22.18 -1.29 -9.28
C LEU A 299 -20.74 -1.78 -9.22
N ARG A 300 -19.93 -1.35 -10.19
CA ARG A 300 -18.52 -1.71 -10.32
C ARG A 300 -17.62 -0.52 -10.07
N ALA A 301 -16.53 -0.71 -9.34
CA ALA A 301 -15.54 0.32 -9.12
C ALA A 301 -14.84 0.71 -10.43
N ALA A 302 -14.72 2.01 -10.71
CA ALA A 302 -14.14 2.51 -11.96
C ALA A 302 -13.04 3.55 -11.76
N ALA A 303 -13.21 4.50 -10.85
CA ALA A 303 -12.27 5.59 -10.62
C ALA A 303 -12.28 6.05 -9.17
N ILE A 304 -11.22 6.72 -8.71
CA ILE A 304 -11.21 7.45 -7.44
C ILE A 304 -10.87 8.91 -7.68
N GLU A 305 -11.33 9.79 -6.80
CA GLU A 305 -10.96 11.21 -6.86
C GLU A 305 -9.57 11.44 -6.28
N MET A 306 -8.69 11.99 -7.12
CA MET A 306 -7.32 12.41 -6.82
C MET A 306 -7.08 13.79 -7.46
N GLY A 307 -6.41 14.70 -6.77
CA GLY A 307 -6.23 16.08 -7.25
C GLY A 307 -7.52 16.84 -7.61
N GLY A 308 -8.67 16.45 -7.06
CA GLY A 308 -9.98 17.05 -7.36
C GLY A 308 -10.66 16.56 -8.65
N ALA A 309 -10.13 15.51 -9.30
CA ALA A 309 -10.70 14.92 -10.49
C ALA A 309 -10.80 13.40 -10.39
N PRO A 310 -11.76 12.75 -11.07
CA PRO A 310 -11.82 11.30 -11.15
C PRO A 310 -10.64 10.75 -11.97
N VAL A 311 -9.88 9.83 -11.38
CA VAL A 311 -8.80 9.10 -12.04
C VAL A 311 -9.20 7.63 -12.14
N PRO A 312 -9.30 7.07 -13.36
CA PRO A 312 -9.62 5.65 -13.56
C PRO A 312 -8.64 4.72 -12.84
N LEU A 313 -9.14 3.63 -12.25
CA LEU A 313 -8.33 2.73 -11.42
C LEU A 313 -7.18 2.05 -12.19
N ASP A 314 -7.36 1.77 -13.50
CA ASP A 314 -6.30 1.26 -14.39
C ASP A 314 -5.21 2.29 -14.68
N ARG A 315 -5.53 3.57 -14.58
CA ARG A 315 -4.59 4.67 -14.85
C ARG A 315 -3.80 5.13 -13.63
N ILE A 316 -4.12 4.59 -12.47
CA ILE A 316 -3.37 4.88 -11.25
C ILE A 316 -1.98 4.27 -11.39
N GLY A 317 -0.95 5.07 -11.11
CA GLY A 317 0.45 4.68 -11.26
C GLY A 317 1.08 5.08 -12.60
N GLU A 318 0.29 5.43 -13.63
CA GLU A 318 0.82 5.85 -14.94
C GLU A 318 1.95 6.89 -14.86
N PRO A 319 1.85 7.96 -14.02
CA PRO A 319 2.91 8.97 -13.96
C PRO A 319 4.26 8.47 -13.45
N PHE A 320 4.30 7.30 -12.81
CA PHE A 320 5.51 6.70 -12.24
C PHE A 320 6.07 5.56 -13.10
N ALA A 321 5.35 5.13 -14.15
CA ALA A 321 5.74 3.97 -14.95
C ALA A 321 7.10 4.14 -15.64
N SER A 322 7.45 5.36 -16.05
CA SER A 322 8.74 5.66 -16.70
C SER A 322 9.94 5.60 -15.77
N LEU A 323 9.72 5.58 -14.45
CA LEU A 323 10.77 5.50 -13.42
C LEU A 323 11.06 4.05 -12.99
N ILE A 324 10.26 3.10 -13.47
CA ILE A 324 10.47 1.67 -13.26
C ILE A 324 11.08 1.08 -14.52
N HIS A 325 12.08 0.22 -14.36
CA HIS A 325 12.66 -0.47 -15.51
C HIS A 325 11.60 -1.32 -16.24
N PRO A 326 11.49 -1.27 -17.58
CA PRO A 326 10.37 -1.87 -18.34
C PRO A 326 10.08 -3.34 -18.02
N ASP A 327 11.11 -4.16 -17.79
CA ASP A 327 10.97 -5.58 -17.45
C ASP A 327 10.19 -5.85 -16.15
N TRP A 328 10.11 -4.86 -15.26
CA TRP A 328 9.36 -4.94 -14.01
C TRP A 328 7.89 -4.59 -14.17
N LEU A 329 7.51 -3.73 -15.12
CA LEU A 329 6.14 -3.23 -15.27
C LEU A 329 5.07 -4.34 -15.39
N PRO A 330 5.28 -5.42 -16.19
CA PRO A 330 4.32 -6.52 -16.27
C PRO A 330 4.17 -7.31 -14.98
N ARG A 331 5.11 -7.19 -14.04
CA ARG A 331 5.08 -7.89 -12.75
C ARG A 331 4.37 -7.07 -11.68
N LEU A 332 4.65 -5.77 -11.59
CA LEU A 332 4.18 -4.92 -10.48
C LEU A 332 2.67 -4.58 -10.53
N ALA A 333 2.03 -4.62 -11.71
CA ALA A 333 0.72 -4.01 -11.96
C ALA A 333 -0.51 -4.92 -11.68
N HIS A 334 -0.62 -5.56 -10.52
CA HIS A 334 -1.61 -6.65 -10.33
C HIS A 334 -2.61 -6.51 -9.18
N ARG A 335 -2.68 -5.38 -8.46
CA ARG A 335 -3.65 -5.26 -7.35
C ARG A 335 -5.08 -4.94 -7.80
N TRP A 336 -5.24 -4.08 -8.81
CA TRP A 336 -6.54 -3.63 -9.32
C TRP A 336 -6.78 -4.11 -10.74
#